data_AF-A0A8G1UGS8-F1
#
_entry.id   AF-A0A8G1UGS8-F1
#
_cell.length_a   1.000
_cell.length_b   1.000
_cell.length_c   1.000
_cell.angle_alpha   90.00
_cell.angle_beta   90.00
_cell.angle_gamma   90.00
#
_symmetry.space_group_name_H-M   'P 1'
#
loop_
_entity.id
_entity.type
_entity.pdbx_description
1 polymer ?
#
loop_
_entity_poly.entity_id
_entity_poly.type
_entity_poly.pdbx_seq_one_letter_code
_entity_poly.pdbx_strand_id
1 'polypeptide(L)'
;MDRQAERGRQAERTEQAEQAGRDGQVERKPARERAERRTAREQVEQRAMRRAVELAAERLGLTGANPTVGCVVLDDRLRVVGEGSHRHDGEPHAEVVALAAAGTRARGGTAVVTLEPCAHTGRTGPCTEALRAAGVARVVYAVADPTSRAGGGAAVLAAAGIAVEGGLLAAEATRANRYWLTNATRLRPWVTWKFGATLDGRIAAADGSSRWITSAAARADAHLLRARHGAVLVGAGTVRTDDPHLGVRHGVAGPAPVRVVVAADPSRLPATARVFDGSARTLLAVPERFARAAAPPGAELLPIGPPDSPPDDPSAASDGGSDGGSDGGQVDPRALLSALLGLGIRSVLVEGGPRTAARLLAAGCVDEAVGHLAPALLGAGPALLGDLGIATIGGALRWEFRAAEPVGPDLRVSVVPVPDLPVPDLPGEGAPGEGALVGAGGWTA
;
A
#
# COMPACT_ATOMS: atom_id res chain seq x y z
N MET A 1 40.49 -42.99 62.04
CA MET A 1 39.13 -43.26 61.54
C MET A 1 38.57 -42.10 60.70
N ASP A 2 39.08 -40.86 60.81
CA ASP A 2 38.55 -39.70 60.07
C ASP A 2 38.75 -39.69 58.54
N ARG A 3 39.89 -40.16 58.03
CA ARG A 3 40.22 -40.07 56.59
C ARG A 3 39.35 -40.96 55.69
N GLN A 4 38.75 -42.02 56.23
CA GLN A 4 37.84 -42.89 55.47
C GLN A 4 36.43 -42.28 55.36
N ALA A 5 35.94 -41.63 56.42
CA ALA A 5 34.65 -40.95 56.41
C ALA A 5 34.64 -39.72 55.49
N GLU A 6 35.76 -39.02 55.39
CA GLU A 6 35.91 -37.85 54.53
C GLU A 6 35.96 -38.21 53.04
N ARG A 7 36.63 -39.32 52.70
CA ARG A 7 36.63 -39.88 51.33
C ARG A 7 35.26 -40.37 50.88
N GLY A 8 34.47 -40.97 51.78
CA GLY A 8 33.10 -41.40 51.48
C GLY A 8 32.18 -40.22 51.13
N ARG A 9 32.22 -39.15 51.94
CA ARG A 9 31.45 -37.92 51.69
C ARG A 9 31.83 -37.21 50.39
N GLN A 10 33.10 -37.30 49.99
CA GLN A 10 33.60 -36.69 48.76
C GLN A 10 33.19 -37.51 47.51
N ALA A 11 33.15 -38.83 47.62
CA ALA A 11 32.62 -39.71 46.57
C ALA A 11 31.11 -39.49 46.35
N GLU A 12 30.32 -39.46 47.44
CA GLU A 12 28.87 -39.20 47.35
C GLU A 12 28.54 -37.84 46.73
N ARG A 13 29.29 -36.78 47.05
CA ARG A 13 29.10 -35.46 46.43
C ARG A 13 29.42 -35.45 44.95
N THR A 14 30.38 -36.26 44.51
CA THR A 14 30.77 -36.36 43.11
C THR A 14 29.71 -37.12 42.32
N GLU A 15 29.21 -38.23 42.86
CA GLU A 15 28.09 -38.99 42.25
C GLU A 15 26.79 -38.17 42.20
N GLN A 16 26.47 -37.42 43.25
CA GLN A 16 25.30 -36.52 43.25
C GLN A 16 25.43 -35.38 42.23
N ALA A 17 26.64 -34.84 42.03
CA ALA A 17 26.89 -33.82 41.01
C ALA A 17 26.82 -34.38 39.58
N GLU A 18 27.31 -35.60 39.35
CA GLU A 18 27.20 -36.30 38.06
C GLU A 18 25.74 -36.68 37.74
N GLN A 19 24.98 -37.14 38.74
CA GLN A 19 23.56 -37.46 38.59
C GLN A 19 22.74 -36.20 38.30
N ALA A 20 22.96 -35.10 39.03
CA ALA A 20 22.32 -33.81 38.75
C ALA A 20 22.69 -33.24 37.37
N GLY A 21 23.92 -33.48 36.89
CA GLY A 21 24.36 -33.11 35.54
C GLY A 21 23.67 -33.92 34.44
N ARG A 22 23.45 -35.22 34.67
CA ARG A 22 22.70 -36.10 33.77
C ARG A 22 21.22 -35.75 33.75
N ASP A 23 20.60 -35.53 34.91
CA ASP A 23 19.19 -35.15 35.02
C ASP A 23 18.95 -33.78 34.36
N GLY A 24 19.85 -32.81 34.57
CA GLY A 24 19.80 -31.50 33.89
C GLY A 24 20.04 -31.57 32.38
N GLN A 25 20.84 -32.52 31.87
CA GLN A 25 20.98 -32.77 30.43
C GLN A 25 19.73 -33.43 29.83
N VAL A 26 19.10 -34.34 30.57
CA VAL A 26 17.87 -35.04 30.17
C VAL A 26 16.69 -34.09 30.11
N GLU A 27 16.57 -33.09 30.98
CA GLU A 27 15.54 -32.04 30.90
C GLU A 27 15.80 -30.99 29.80
N ARG A 28 17.07 -30.66 29.52
CA ARG A 28 17.44 -29.69 28.47
C ARG A 28 17.17 -30.19 27.05
N LYS A 29 17.28 -31.50 26.82
CA LYS A 29 17.04 -32.13 25.51
C LYS A 29 15.59 -31.95 24.99
N PRO A 30 14.52 -32.28 25.74
CA PRO A 30 13.14 -32.09 25.30
C PRO A 30 12.75 -30.60 25.19
N ALA A 31 13.33 -29.72 26.00
CA ALA A 31 13.12 -28.27 25.86
C ALA A 31 13.71 -27.75 24.53
N ARG A 32 14.93 -28.19 24.19
CA ARG A 32 15.59 -27.85 22.92
C ARG A 32 14.83 -28.40 21.71
N GLU A 33 14.41 -29.66 21.73
CA GLU A 33 13.63 -30.27 20.65
C GLU A 33 12.28 -29.58 20.44
N ARG A 34 11.62 -29.12 21.52
CA ARG A 34 10.40 -28.30 21.44
C ARG A 34 10.66 -26.94 20.82
N ALA A 35 11.76 -26.29 21.18
CA ALA A 35 12.17 -25.00 20.60
C ALA A 35 12.48 -25.14 19.09
N GLU A 36 13.25 -26.16 18.70
CA GLU A 36 13.57 -26.43 17.30
C GLU A 36 12.31 -26.71 16.46
N ARG A 37 11.37 -27.51 16.99
CA ARG A 37 10.06 -27.75 16.34
C ARG A 37 9.22 -26.48 16.22
N ARG A 38 9.25 -25.61 17.24
CA ARG A 38 8.56 -24.32 17.21
C ARG A 38 9.14 -23.42 16.11
N THR A 39 10.46 -23.29 16.04
CA THR A 39 11.14 -22.50 15.00
C THR A 39 10.85 -23.05 13.60
N ALA A 40 10.88 -24.36 13.41
CA ALA A 40 10.55 -24.99 12.12
C ALA A 40 9.10 -24.68 11.70
N ARG A 41 8.15 -24.71 12.64
CA ARG A 41 6.75 -24.32 12.39
C ARG A 41 6.64 -22.86 11.98
N GLU A 42 7.25 -21.96 12.74
CA GLU A 42 7.23 -20.51 12.47
C GLU A 42 7.76 -20.21 11.05
N GLN A 43 8.83 -20.89 10.62
CA GLN A 43 9.36 -20.74 9.26
C GLN A 43 8.38 -21.23 8.17
N VAL A 44 7.66 -22.33 8.42
CA VAL A 44 6.64 -22.81 7.48
C VAL A 44 5.45 -21.84 7.44
N GLU A 45 4.99 -21.37 8.60
CA GLU A 45 3.90 -20.39 8.72
C GLU A 45 4.29 -19.07 8.02
N GLN A 46 5.54 -18.61 8.13
CA GLN A 46 6.05 -17.44 7.39
C GLN A 46 6.01 -17.65 5.88
N ARG A 47 6.47 -18.80 5.37
CA ARG A 47 6.40 -19.12 3.93
C ARG A 47 4.95 -19.19 3.44
N ALA A 48 4.08 -19.82 4.21
CA ALA A 48 2.64 -19.88 3.92
C ALA A 48 2.01 -18.49 3.93
N MET A 49 2.40 -17.62 4.86
CA MET A 49 1.90 -16.24 4.92
C MET A 49 2.37 -15.43 3.71
N ARG A 50 3.64 -15.53 3.30
CA ARG A 50 4.12 -14.88 2.05
C ARG A 50 3.31 -15.35 0.84
N ARG A 51 3.05 -16.65 0.76
CA ARG A 51 2.19 -17.21 -0.29
C ARG A 51 0.76 -16.67 -0.24
N ALA A 52 0.19 -16.56 0.96
CA ALA A 52 -1.12 -15.93 1.15
C ALA A 52 -1.13 -14.46 0.73
N VAL A 53 -0.05 -13.72 1.01
CA VAL A 53 0.15 -12.32 0.59
C VAL A 53 0.24 -12.20 -0.94
N GLU A 54 0.95 -13.10 -1.61
CA GLU A 54 1.00 -13.17 -3.08
C GLU A 54 -0.41 -13.36 -3.68
N LEU A 55 -1.15 -14.36 -3.17
CA LEU A 55 -2.52 -14.65 -3.57
C LEU A 55 -3.46 -13.44 -3.37
N ALA A 56 -3.28 -12.69 -2.29
CA ALA A 56 -4.02 -11.45 -2.04
C ALA A 56 -3.61 -10.33 -3.03
N ALA A 57 -2.31 -10.14 -3.26
CA ALA A 57 -1.77 -9.09 -4.11
C ALA A 57 -2.15 -9.26 -5.60
N GLU A 58 -2.35 -10.49 -6.06
CA GLU A 58 -2.91 -10.79 -7.39
C GLU A 58 -4.34 -10.24 -7.58
N ARG A 59 -5.07 -10.02 -6.49
CA ARG A 59 -6.47 -9.55 -6.48
C ARG A 59 -6.62 -8.05 -6.25
N LEU A 60 -5.51 -7.33 -6.08
CA LEU A 60 -5.52 -5.89 -5.83
C LEU A 60 -6.27 -5.12 -6.93
N GLY A 61 -7.33 -4.43 -6.53
CA GLY A 61 -8.19 -3.64 -7.42
C GLY A 61 -9.29 -4.44 -8.11
N LEU A 62 -9.39 -5.75 -7.87
CA LEU A 62 -10.34 -6.64 -8.53
C LEU A 62 -11.49 -7.10 -7.62
N THR A 63 -11.39 -6.87 -6.30
CA THR A 63 -12.39 -7.33 -5.30
C THR A 63 -13.51 -6.33 -5.03
N GLY A 64 -13.57 -5.22 -5.77
CA GLY A 64 -14.55 -4.15 -5.56
C GLY A 64 -14.38 -3.50 -4.18
N ALA A 65 -15.45 -3.49 -3.37
CA ALA A 65 -15.44 -2.90 -2.03
C ALA A 65 -14.87 -3.83 -0.95
N ASN A 66 -14.64 -5.11 -1.26
CA ASN A 66 -14.15 -6.10 -0.30
C ASN A 66 -12.62 -6.10 -0.21
N PRO A 67 -12.05 -6.54 0.93
CA PRO A 67 -10.61 -6.67 1.07
C PRO A 67 -10.05 -7.72 0.10
N THR A 68 -8.78 -7.55 -0.24
CA THR A 68 -8.01 -8.61 -0.90
C THR A 68 -7.41 -9.52 0.16
N VAL A 69 -7.91 -10.74 0.22
CA VAL A 69 -7.50 -11.74 1.22
C VAL A 69 -6.96 -12.97 0.50
N GLY A 70 -5.86 -13.50 1.01
CA GLY A 70 -5.33 -14.81 0.66
C GLY A 70 -5.29 -15.71 1.89
N CYS A 71 -5.45 -17.01 1.67
CA CYS A 71 -5.42 -18.03 2.71
C CYS A 71 -4.70 -19.27 2.21
N VAL A 72 -3.85 -19.84 3.07
CA VAL A 72 -3.16 -21.11 2.85
C VAL A 72 -3.47 -22.03 4.03
N VAL A 73 -3.88 -23.26 3.74
CA VAL A 73 -4.16 -24.28 4.74
C VAL A 73 -3.01 -25.28 4.78
N LEU A 74 -2.45 -25.45 5.97
CA LEU A 74 -1.43 -26.44 6.29
C LEU A 74 -2.09 -27.62 7.01
N ASP A 75 -1.70 -28.86 6.69
CA ASP A 75 -2.11 -30.04 7.47
C ASP A 75 -1.37 -30.14 8.82
N ASP A 76 -1.67 -31.18 9.58
CA ASP A 76 -1.04 -31.50 10.87
C ASP A 76 0.48 -31.79 10.78
N ARG A 77 0.99 -32.04 9.57
CA ARG A 77 2.41 -32.22 9.24
C ARG A 77 3.03 -30.99 8.60
N LEU A 78 2.35 -29.84 8.64
CA LEU A 78 2.80 -28.55 8.09
C LEU A 78 3.00 -28.56 6.57
N ARG A 79 2.26 -29.40 5.83
CA ARG A 79 2.27 -29.40 4.36
C ARG A 79 1.13 -28.55 3.84
N VAL A 80 1.38 -27.76 2.79
CA VAL A 80 0.31 -27.02 2.10
C VAL A 80 -0.67 -28.01 1.49
N VAL A 81 -1.94 -27.89 1.87
CA VAL A 81 -3.02 -28.76 1.39
C VAL A 81 -4.15 -27.99 0.70
N GLY A 82 -4.23 -26.67 0.87
CA GLY A 82 -5.18 -25.82 0.16
C GLY A 82 -4.71 -24.38 0.08
N GLU A 83 -5.09 -23.69 -0.99
CA GLU A 83 -4.83 -22.28 -1.24
C GLU A 83 -6.12 -21.60 -1.72
N GLY A 84 -6.31 -20.34 -1.35
CA GLY A 84 -7.49 -19.58 -1.72
C GLY A 84 -7.26 -18.08 -1.71
N SER A 85 -7.98 -17.38 -2.57
CA SER A 85 -8.03 -15.91 -2.62
C SER A 85 -9.47 -15.48 -2.87
N HIS A 86 -9.92 -14.40 -2.23
CA HIS A 86 -11.21 -13.79 -2.57
C HIS A 86 -11.13 -13.15 -3.97
N ARG A 87 -12.04 -13.52 -4.88
CA ARG A 87 -11.98 -13.09 -6.28
C ARG A 87 -12.75 -11.78 -6.53
N HIS A 88 -14.01 -11.71 -6.12
CA HIS A 88 -14.84 -10.52 -6.24
C HIS A 88 -16.03 -10.53 -5.27
N ASP A 89 -16.75 -9.41 -5.16
CA ASP A 89 -17.90 -9.29 -4.27
C ASP A 89 -18.97 -10.38 -4.49
N GLY A 90 -19.49 -10.92 -3.40
CA GLY A 90 -20.45 -12.01 -3.38
C GLY A 90 -19.88 -13.42 -3.59
N GLU A 91 -18.61 -13.57 -3.97
CA GLU A 91 -17.96 -14.87 -4.05
C GLU A 91 -17.38 -15.33 -2.70
N PRO A 92 -17.11 -16.64 -2.54
CA PRO A 92 -16.50 -17.18 -1.33
C PRO A 92 -15.23 -16.43 -0.91
N HIS A 93 -15.06 -16.28 0.40
CA HIS A 93 -13.85 -15.70 0.98
C HIS A 93 -12.66 -16.64 0.81
N ALA A 94 -11.44 -16.11 0.98
CA ALA A 94 -10.20 -16.84 0.75
C ALA A 94 -10.12 -18.13 1.58
N GLU A 95 -10.57 -18.07 2.84
CA GLU A 95 -10.60 -19.19 3.78
C GLU A 95 -11.51 -20.31 3.27
N VAL A 96 -12.70 -19.97 2.77
CA VAL A 96 -13.65 -20.95 2.24
C VAL A 96 -13.07 -21.65 1.00
N VAL A 97 -12.43 -20.89 0.10
CA VAL A 97 -11.77 -21.45 -1.08
C VAL A 97 -10.61 -22.38 -0.68
N ALA A 98 -9.76 -21.95 0.26
CA ALA A 98 -8.62 -22.73 0.71
C ALA A 98 -9.05 -24.02 1.45
N LEU A 99 -10.10 -23.94 2.28
CA LEU A 99 -10.67 -25.09 2.97
C LEU A 99 -11.30 -26.09 1.99
N ALA A 100 -12.01 -25.60 0.96
CA ALA A 100 -12.55 -26.47 -0.09
C ALA A 100 -11.44 -27.23 -0.82
N ALA A 101 -10.32 -26.57 -1.14
CA ALA A 101 -9.15 -27.21 -1.75
C ALA A 101 -8.46 -28.22 -0.80
N ALA A 102 -8.42 -27.91 0.50
CA ALA A 102 -7.83 -28.79 1.50
C ALA A 102 -8.65 -30.06 1.77
N GLY A 103 -9.98 -29.93 1.78
CA GLY A 103 -10.91 -30.99 2.17
C GLY A 103 -10.66 -31.47 3.60
N THR A 104 -10.76 -32.77 3.83
CA THR A 104 -10.57 -33.38 5.17
C THR A 104 -9.15 -33.21 5.72
N ARG A 105 -8.16 -32.89 4.88
CA ARG A 105 -6.77 -32.64 5.31
C ARG A 105 -6.60 -31.34 6.11
N ALA A 106 -7.62 -30.47 6.13
CA ALA A 106 -7.62 -29.28 6.98
C ALA A 106 -7.74 -29.62 8.49
N ARG A 107 -8.34 -30.76 8.82
CA ARG A 107 -8.62 -31.15 10.21
C ARG A 107 -7.31 -31.32 11.00
N GLY A 108 -7.23 -30.68 12.16
CA GLY A 108 -6.02 -30.63 13.00
C GLY A 108 -4.92 -29.72 12.46
N GLY A 109 -5.11 -29.13 11.28
CA GLY A 109 -4.15 -28.28 10.60
C GLY A 109 -4.14 -26.82 11.06
N THR A 110 -3.43 -25.98 10.30
CA THR A 110 -3.32 -24.53 10.53
C THR A 110 -3.81 -23.76 9.30
N ALA A 111 -4.74 -22.83 9.48
CA ALA A 111 -5.08 -21.85 8.45
C ALA A 111 -4.21 -20.60 8.62
N VAL A 112 -3.55 -20.16 7.55
CA VAL A 112 -2.69 -18.98 7.52
C VAL A 112 -3.33 -17.96 6.57
N VAL A 113 -3.74 -16.80 7.08
CA VAL A 113 -4.63 -15.86 6.37
C VAL A 113 -4.15 -14.41 6.48
N THR A 114 -4.26 -13.63 5.40
CA THR A 114 -3.70 -12.26 5.37
C THR A 114 -4.51 -11.23 6.16
N LEU A 115 -5.77 -11.52 6.50
CA LEU A 115 -6.66 -10.65 7.27
C LEU A 115 -7.39 -11.51 8.32
N GLU A 116 -7.72 -10.92 9.46
CA GLU A 116 -8.52 -11.58 10.49
C GLU A 116 -9.81 -12.20 9.88
N PRO A 117 -10.10 -13.49 10.14
CA PRO A 117 -11.30 -14.14 9.61
C PRO A 117 -12.59 -13.45 10.09
N CYS A 118 -13.53 -13.24 9.18
CA CYS A 118 -14.75 -12.50 9.51
C CYS A 118 -15.66 -13.28 10.48
N ALA A 119 -16.14 -12.60 11.52
CA ALA A 119 -17.11 -13.15 12.49
C ALA A 119 -18.58 -12.90 12.15
N HIS A 120 -18.85 -12.09 11.12
CA HIS A 120 -20.19 -11.69 10.75
C HIS A 120 -20.75 -12.50 9.58
N THR A 121 -22.06 -12.60 9.52
CA THR A 121 -22.79 -13.14 8.36
C THR A 121 -23.05 -12.02 7.36
N GLY A 122 -22.42 -12.10 6.19
CA GLY A 122 -22.66 -11.21 5.07
C GLY A 122 -23.53 -11.89 4.01
N ARG A 123 -23.11 -11.80 2.74
CA ARG A 123 -23.69 -12.59 1.63
C ARG A 123 -23.33 -14.08 1.73
N THR A 124 -22.17 -14.36 2.30
CA THR A 124 -21.71 -15.70 2.69
C THR A 124 -21.70 -15.84 4.21
N GLY A 125 -21.73 -17.08 4.70
CA GLY A 125 -21.55 -17.37 6.13
C GLY A 125 -20.18 -16.92 6.66
N PRO A 126 -20.03 -16.76 7.99
CA PRO A 126 -18.80 -16.28 8.62
C PRO A 126 -17.65 -17.29 8.45
N CYS A 127 -16.45 -16.77 8.18
CA CYS A 127 -15.27 -17.61 7.99
C CYS A 127 -14.87 -18.32 9.29
N THR A 128 -15.18 -17.74 10.44
CA THR A 128 -14.96 -18.38 11.75
C THR A 128 -15.72 -19.71 11.89
N GLU A 129 -16.96 -19.79 11.39
CA GLU A 129 -17.73 -21.03 11.40
C GLU A 129 -17.19 -22.05 10.40
N ALA A 130 -16.77 -21.61 9.21
CA ALA A 130 -16.18 -22.50 8.21
C ALA A 130 -14.88 -23.13 8.72
N LEU A 131 -14.01 -22.34 9.35
CA LEU A 131 -12.77 -22.82 9.99
C LEU A 131 -13.06 -23.80 11.12
N ARG A 132 -14.03 -23.49 11.98
CA ARG A 132 -14.48 -24.38 13.07
C ARG A 132 -15.03 -25.70 12.53
N ALA A 133 -15.89 -25.65 11.52
CA ALA A 133 -16.49 -26.84 10.90
C ALA A 133 -15.44 -27.73 10.21
N ALA A 134 -14.42 -27.13 9.58
CA ALA A 134 -13.30 -27.86 9.02
C ALA A 134 -12.41 -28.53 10.08
N GLY A 135 -12.52 -28.10 11.35
CA GLY A 135 -11.77 -28.66 12.47
C GLY A 135 -10.30 -28.30 12.45
N VAL A 136 -9.93 -27.11 11.95
CA VAL A 136 -8.56 -26.60 12.06
C VAL A 136 -8.20 -26.42 13.54
N ALA A 137 -6.96 -26.73 13.91
CA ALA A 137 -6.50 -26.58 15.30
C ALA A 137 -5.93 -25.18 15.57
N ARG A 138 -5.49 -24.47 14.52
CA ARG A 138 -4.88 -23.15 14.64
C ARG A 138 -5.23 -22.23 13.47
N VAL A 139 -5.28 -20.94 13.76
CA VAL A 139 -5.34 -19.86 12.78
C VAL A 139 -4.22 -18.86 13.05
N VAL A 140 -3.45 -18.55 12.02
CA VAL A 140 -2.43 -17.49 12.05
C VAL A 140 -2.86 -16.41 11.05
N TYR A 141 -3.00 -15.17 11.51
CA TYR A 141 -3.40 -14.07 10.64
C TYR A 141 -2.40 -12.91 10.65
N ALA A 142 -2.34 -12.15 9.56
CA ALA A 142 -1.39 -11.04 9.45
C ALA A 142 -1.94 -9.74 10.03
N VAL A 143 -3.08 -9.26 9.53
CA VAL A 143 -3.66 -7.95 9.88
C VAL A 143 -5.00 -8.14 10.58
N ALA A 144 -5.22 -7.44 11.70
CA ALA A 144 -6.54 -7.40 12.35
C ALA A 144 -7.55 -6.65 11.47
N ASP A 145 -8.82 -7.03 11.50
CA ASP A 145 -9.84 -6.30 10.74
C ASP A 145 -10.17 -4.99 11.49
N PRO A 146 -9.93 -3.81 10.89
CA PRO A 146 -10.16 -2.53 11.57
C PRO A 146 -11.65 -2.17 11.68
N THR A 147 -12.55 -2.94 11.06
CA THR A 147 -13.98 -2.62 11.03
C THR A 147 -14.72 -3.26 12.20
N SER A 148 -15.60 -2.50 12.84
CA SER A 148 -16.48 -3.00 13.91
C SER A 148 -17.45 -4.08 13.44
N ARG A 149 -17.78 -4.09 12.14
CA ARG A 149 -18.71 -5.04 11.54
C ARG A 149 -18.11 -6.43 11.36
N ALA A 150 -16.82 -6.53 11.02
CA ALA A 150 -16.21 -7.79 10.61
C ALA A 150 -15.11 -8.31 11.54
N GLY A 151 -14.50 -7.45 12.35
CA GLY A 151 -13.50 -7.83 13.34
C GLY A 151 -14.05 -8.65 14.52
N GLY A 152 -13.15 -9.12 15.36
CA GLY A 152 -13.46 -9.96 16.53
C GLY A 152 -13.50 -11.45 16.24
N GLY A 153 -13.22 -11.88 15.01
CA GLY A 153 -13.16 -13.28 14.64
C GLY A 153 -12.05 -14.06 15.33
N ALA A 154 -10.93 -13.40 15.64
CA ALA A 154 -9.87 -14.00 16.44
C ALA A 154 -10.36 -14.42 17.83
N ALA A 155 -11.17 -13.58 18.48
CA ALA A 155 -11.75 -13.88 19.78
C ALA A 155 -12.80 -15.01 19.70
N VAL A 156 -13.64 -15.00 18.66
CA VAL A 156 -14.64 -16.06 18.40
C VAL A 156 -13.97 -17.43 18.22
N LEU A 157 -12.88 -17.49 17.44
CA LEU A 157 -12.12 -18.71 17.21
C LEU A 157 -11.41 -19.20 18.48
N ALA A 158 -10.79 -18.28 19.25
CA ALA A 158 -10.14 -18.61 20.51
C ALA A 158 -11.13 -19.18 21.54
N ALA A 159 -12.33 -18.58 21.66
CA ALA A 159 -13.39 -19.09 22.53
C ALA A 159 -13.90 -20.48 22.11
N ALA A 160 -13.78 -20.84 20.83
CA ALA A 160 -14.10 -22.17 20.32
C ALA A 160 -12.95 -23.20 20.50
N GLY A 161 -11.87 -22.84 21.19
CA GLY A 161 -10.73 -23.72 21.46
C GLY A 161 -9.71 -23.83 20.33
N ILE A 162 -9.79 -22.95 19.33
CA ILE A 162 -8.81 -22.88 18.22
C ILE A 162 -7.66 -21.96 18.66
N ALA A 163 -6.42 -22.39 18.49
CA ALA A 163 -5.27 -21.53 18.77
C ALA A 163 -5.19 -20.39 17.75
N VAL A 164 -5.13 -19.14 18.19
CA VAL A 164 -5.08 -17.98 17.29
C VAL A 164 -3.86 -17.11 17.55
N GLU A 165 -3.16 -16.69 16.50
CA GLU A 165 -2.05 -15.75 16.57
C GLU A 165 -2.15 -14.72 15.45
N GLY A 166 -1.97 -13.44 15.80
CA GLY A 166 -2.05 -12.31 14.87
C GLY A 166 -0.70 -11.61 14.69
N GLY A 167 -0.54 -10.91 13.57
CA GLY A 167 0.62 -10.03 13.31
C GLY A 167 1.71 -10.61 12.42
N LEU A 168 1.58 -11.86 11.97
CA LEU A 168 2.61 -12.51 11.15
C LEU A 168 2.73 -11.80 9.78
N LEU A 169 3.89 -11.20 9.49
CA LEU A 169 4.15 -10.44 8.26
C LEU A 169 3.10 -9.34 7.98
N ALA A 170 2.60 -8.69 9.04
CA ALA A 170 1.57 -7.65 8.96
C ALA A 170 1.90 -6.56 7.92
N ALA A 171 3.14 -6.08 7.85
CA ALA A 171 3.55 -5.04 6.89
C ALA A 171 3.36 -5.48 5.41
N GLU A 172 3.71 -6.72 5.08
CA GLU A 172 3.56 -7.25 3.72
C GLU A 172 2.08 -7.43 3.36
N ALA A 173 1.27 -7.95 4.29
CA ALA A 173 -0.16 -8.14 4.12
C ALA A 173 -0.93 -6.80 4.06
N THR A 174 -0.55 -5.81 4.87
CA THR A 174 -1.08 -4.44 4.79
C THR A 174 -0.85 -3.85 3.41
N ARG A 175 0.32 -4.06 2.83
CA ARG A 175 0.62 -3.60 1.46
C ARG A 175 -0.24 -4.31 0.41
N ALA A 176 -0.40 -5.63 0.52
CA ALA A 176 -1.26 -6.38 -0.39
C ALA A 176 -2.72 -5.91 -0.34
N ASN A 177 -3.20 -5.48 0.83
CA ASN A 177 -4.58 -5.02 1.06
C ASN A 177 -4.71 -3.48 1.18
N ARG A 178 -3.72 -2.72 0.70
CA ARG A 178 -3.58 -1.28 0.99
C ARG A 178 -4.77 -0.42 0.57
N TYR A 179 -5.44 -0.75 -0.54
CA TYR A 179 -6.61 0.00 -0.99
C TYR A 179 -7.73 -0.10 0.04
N TRP A 180 -8.13 -1.33 0.38
CA TRP A 180 -9.21 -1.54 1.32
C TRP A 180 -8.89 -0.99 2.71
N LEU A 181 -7.67 -1.25 3.23
CA LEU A 181 -7.27 -0.75 4.54
C LEU A 181 -7.29 0.78 4.62
N THR A 182 -6.88 1.47 3.55
CA THR A 182 -6.94 2.94 3.50
C THR A 182 -8.36 3.45 3.51
N ASN A 183 -9.25 2.82 2.74
CA ASN A 183 -10.68 3.17 2.75
C ASN A 183 -11.30 2.94 4.14
N ALA A 184 -10.98 1.80 4.77
CA ALA A 184 -11.54 1.41 6.05
C ALA A 184 -11.05 2.27 7.23
N THR A 185 -9.83 2.80 7.14
CA THR A 185 -9.19 3.53 8.27
C THR A 185 -9.11 5.04 8.05
N ARG A 186 -8.96 5.49 6.80
CA ARG A 186 -8.78 6.92 6.44
C ARG A 186 -9.98 7.51 5.70
N LEU A 187 -11.01 6.71 5.42
CA LEU A 187 -12.24 7.15 4.75
C LEU A 187 -11.98 7.91 3.44
N ARG A 188 -10.97 7.46 2.68
CA ARG A 188 -10.67 7.95 1.34
C ARG A 188 -10.02 6.86 0.48
N PRO A 189 -10.06 6.98 -0.86
CA PRO A 189 -9.33 6.11 -1.77
C PRO A 189 -7.83 6.15 -1.49
N TRP A 190 -7.15 5.04 -1.77
CA TRP A 190 -5.70 5.02 -1.92
C TRP A 190 -5.29 5.80 -3.16
N VAL A 191 -4.28 6.65 -3.06
CA VAL A 191 -3.80 7.48 -4.16
C VAL A 191 -2.37 7.12 -4.52
N THR A 192 -2.18 6.67 -5.76
CA THR A 192 -0.87 6.44 -6.36
C THR A 192 -0.58 7.55 -7.34
N TRP A 193 0.46 8.36 -7.10
CA TRP A 193 0.97 9.30 -8.10
C TRP A 193 1.93 8.57 -9.04
N LYS A 194 1.57 8.50 -10.32
CA LYS A 194 2.42 7.92 -11.36
C LYS A 194 3.04 9.02 -12.20
N PHE A 195 4.33 8.87 -12.50
CA PHE A 195 5.01 9.76 -13.44
C PHE A 195 6.01 9.02 -14.34
N GLY A 196 6.30 9.63 -15.49
CA GLY A 196 7.42 9.25 -16.35
C GLY A 196 8.28 10.48 -16.57
N ALA A 197 9.58 10.38 -16.32
CA ALA A 197 10.50 11.50 -16.44
C ALA A 197 11.85 11.04 -16.97
N THR A 198 12.64 11.99 -17.45
CA THR A 198 14.08 11.82 -17.68
C THR A 198 14.83 11.72 -16.35
N LEU A 199 16.10 11.31 -16.40
CA LEU A 199 16.94 11.16 -15.20
C LEU A 199 17.14 12.49 -14.44
N ASP A 200 17.11 13.61 -15.17
CA ASP A 200 17.16 14.98 -14.64
C ASP A 200 15.78 15.58 -14.32
N GLY A 201 14.73 14.75 -14.22
CA GLY A 201 13.42 15.14 -13.68
C GLY A 201 12.54 15.98 -14.61
N ARG A 202 12.70 15.85 -15.93
CA ARG A 202 11.89 16.54 -16.95
C ARG A 202 10.81 15.64 -17.52
N ILE A 203 9.65 16.22 -17.84
CA ILE A 203 8.49 15.51 -18.38
C ILE A 203 8.15 15.88 -19.83
N ALA A 204 8.85 16.87 -20.39
CA ALA A 204 8.83 17.26 -21.79
C ALA A 204 10.12 18.02 -22.11
N ALA A 205 10.49 18.08 -23.38
CA ALA A 205 11.54 18.98 -23.86
C ALA A 205 11.08 20.45 -23.80
N ALA A 206 12.00 21.39 -24.02
CA ALA A 206 11.72 22.83 -23.95
C ALA A 206 10.66 23.30 -24.97
N ASP A 207 10.54 22.60 -26.11
CA ASP A 207 9.51 22.85 -27.12
C ASP A 207 8.14 22.22 -26.79
N GLY A 208 8.03 21.55 -25.64
CA GLY A 208 6.82 20.87 -25.18
C GLY A 208 6.64 19.44 -25.72
N SER A 209 7.56 18.94 -26.55
CA SER A 209 7.49 17.55 -27.02
C SER A 209 7.74 16.57 -25.85
N SER A 210 6.80 15.65 -25.64
CA SER A 210 6.76 14.76 -24.47
C SER A 210 6.49 13.29 -24.83
N ARG A 211 6.30 13.00 -26.11
CA ARG A 211 5.91 11.66 -26.56
C ARG A 211 7.09 10.70 -26.41
N TRP A 212 6.85 9.66 -25.61
CA TRP A 212 7.72 8.50 -25.47
C TRP A 212 9.07 8.77 -24.79
N ILE A 213 9.08 9.60 -23.74
CA ILE A 213 10.25 9.73 -22.84
C ILE A 213 10.64 8.35 -22.28
N THR A 214 9.66 7.62 -21.74
CA THR A 214 9.87 6.27 -21.20
C THR A 214 9.62 5.20 -22.26
N SER A 215 10.25 4.04 -22.10
CA SER A 215 10.22 2.91 -23.03
C SER A 215 8.84 2.23 -23.15
N ALA A 216 8.72 1.31 -24.11
CA ALA A 216 7.52 0.50 -24.27
C ALA A 216 7.21 -0.35 -23.03
N ALA A 217 8.24 -0.88 -22.36
CA ALA A 217 8.09 -1.69 -21.17
C ALA A 217 7.51 -0.88 -20.00
N ALA A 218 8.04 0.33 -19.75
CA ALA A 218 7.52 1.23 -18.71
C ALA A 218 6.08 1.66 -18.97
N ARG A 219 5.69 1.83 -20.25
CA ARG A 219 4.31 2.15 -20.60
C ARG A 219 3.36 0.97 -20.40
N ALA A 220 3.80 -0.26 -20.69
CA ALA A 220 3.03 -1.45 -20.35
C ALA A 220 2.84 -1.54 -18.82
N ASP A 221 3.89 -1.29 -18.03
CA ASP A 221 3.80 -1.22 -16.56
C ASP A 221 2.82 -0.13 -16.07
N ALA A 222 2.89 1.08 -16.62
CA ALA A 222 1.92 2.14 -16.31
C ALA A 222 0.48 1.74 -16.61
N HIS A 223 0.26 0.96 -17.68
CA HIS A 223 -1.05 0.43 -18.02
C HIS A 223 -1.50 -0.71 -17.09
N LEU A 224 -0.58 -1.51 -16.53
CA LEU A 224 -0.89 -2.43 -15.43
C LEU A 224 -1.33 -1.68 -14.18
N LEU A 225 -0.73 -0.52 -13.87
CA LEU A 225 -1.21 0.33 -12.78
C LEU A 225 -2.64 0.81 -13.05
N ARG A 226 -2.96 1.26 -14.27
CA ARG A 226 -4.34 1.66 -14.63
C ARG A 226 -5.34 0.52 -14.41
N ALA A 227 -5.01 -0.68 -14.88
CA ALA A 227 -5.86 -1.86 -14.74
C ALA A 227 -6.10 -2.28 -13.28
N ARG A 228 -5.21 -1.89 -12.36
CA ARG A 228 -5.31 -2.16 -10.92
C ARG A 228 -5.95 -1.03 -10.12
N HIS A 229 -6.28 0.11 -10.71
CA HIS A 229 -6.92 1.22 -9.99
C HIS A 229 -8.37 1.38 -10.40
N GLY A 230 -9.23 1.77 -9.46
CA GLY A 230 -10.64 2.03 -9.74
C GLY A 230 -10.85 3.28 -10.61
N ALA A 231 -9.93 4.24 -10.52
CA ALA A 231 -9.96 5.46 -11.33
C ALA A 231 -8.56 5.92 -11.77
N VAL A 232 -8.52 6.64 -12.88
CA VAL A 232 -7.34 7.39 -13.35
C VAL A 232 -7.69 8.87 -13.38
N LEU A 233 -6.90 9.68 -12.70
CA LEU A 233 -7.14 11.11 -12.49
C LEU A 233 -6.10 11.96 -13.23
N VAL A 234 -6.58 12.95 -13.97
CA VAL A 234 -5.76 14.01 -14.58
C VAL A 234 -6.38 15.38 -14.36
N GLY A 235 -5.56 16.43 -14.45
CA GLY A 235 -6.05 17.81 -14.52
C GLY A 235 -6.46 18.20 -15.94
N ALA A 236 -7.34 19.20 -16.05
CA ALA A 236 -7.77 19.75 -17.34
C ALA A 236 -6.61 20.24 -18.24
N GLY A 237 -5.46 20.63 -17.66
CA GLY A 237 -4.26 20.99 -18.42
C GLY A 237 -3.68 19.82 -19.23
N THR A 238 -3.62 18.62 -18.63
CA THR A 238 -3.20 17.39 -19.31
C THR A 238 -4.17 17.05 -20.44
N VAL A 239 -5.49 17.18 -20.21
CA VAL A 239 -6.48 16.94 -21.27
C VAL A 239 -6.28 17.87 -22.47
N ARG A 240 -6.07 19.18 -22.23
CA ARG A 240 -5.84 20.15 -23.31
C ARG A 240 -4.53 19.93 -24.07
N THR A 241 -3.49 19.46 -23.38
CA THR A 241 -2.14 19.36 -23.95
C THR A 241 -1.92 18.02 -24.65
N ASP A 242 -2.33 16.93 -24.01
CA ASP A 242 -1.99 15.57 -24.45
C ASP A 242 -3.17 14.81 -25.08
N ASP A 243 -4.39 15.32 -24.91
CA ASP A 243 -5.65 14.67 -25.33
C ASP A 243 -5.65 13.14 -25.05
N PRO A 244 -5.44 12.74 -23.78
CA PRO A 244 -5.27 11.35 -23.43
C PRO A 244 -6.61 10.61 -23.49
N HIS A 245 -6.57 9.30 -23.71
CA HIS A 245 -7.75 8.44 -23.62
C HIS A 245 -7.93 7.83 -22.21
N LEU A 246 -6.84 7.70 -21.45
CA LEU A 246 -6.75 7.13 -20.09
C LEU A 246 -7.24 5.68 -19.89
N GLY A 247 -7.72 5.00 -20.93
CA GLY A 247 -8.00 3.56 -20.89
C GLY A 247 -6.76 2.65 -20.82
N VAL A 248 -7.02 1.35 -20.61
CA VAL A 248 -6.03 0.26 -20.61
C VAL A 248 -5.72 -0.17 -22.05
N ARG A 249 -4.43 -0.34 -22.40
CA ARG A 249 -3.88 -0.56 -23.76
C ARG A 249 -2.51 -1.27 -23.62
N HIS A 250 -1.75 -1.38 -24.72
CA HIS A 250 -0.39 -1.96 -24.75
C HIS A 250 -0.33 -3.43 -24.32
N GLY A 251 -1.29 -4.24 -24.75
CA GLY A 251 -1.32 -5.68 -24.45
C GLY A 251 -1.69 -6.02 -22.99
N VAL A 252 -2.02 -5.02 -22.17
CA VAL A 252 -2.51 -5.23 -20.81
C VAL A 252 -4.00 -5.54 -20.84
N ALA A 253 -4.39 -6.65 -20.20
CA ALA A 253 -5.78 -6.99 -19.93
C ALA A 253 -6.21 -6.49 -18.54
N GLY A 254 -7.46 -6.08 -18.40
CA GLY A 254 -8.04 -5.65 -17.14
C GLY A 254 -9.26 -4.74 -17.31
N PRO A 255 -9.97 -4.43 -16.21
CA PRO A 255 -11.10 -3.51 -16.26
C PRO A 255 -10.65 -2.11 -16.68
N ALA A 256 -11.52 -1.41 -17.41
CA ALA A 256 -11.30 0.00 -17.70
C ALA A 256 -11.53 0.83 -16.43
N PRO A 257 -10.58 1.67 -16.00
CA PRO A 257 -10.78 2.53 -14.84
C PRO A 257 -11.77 3.65 -15.17
N VAL A 258 -12.45 4.17 -14.13
CA VAL A 258 -13.18 5.43 -14.25
C VAL A 258 -12.20 6.55 -14.58
N ARG A 259 -12.51 7.38 -15.59
CA ARG A 259 -11.68 8.53 -15.97
C ARG A 259 -12.12 9.72 -15.14
N VAL A 260 -11.21 10.37 -14.42
CA VAL A 260 -11.51 11.57 -13.61
C VAL A 260 -10.74 12.74 -14.16
N VAL A 261 -11.46 13.78 -14.59
CA VAL A 261 -10.87 15.04 -15.06
C VAL A 261 -11.19 16.11 -14.03
N VAL A 262 -10.16 16.71 -13.43
CA VAL A 262 -10.31 17.82 -12.49
C VAL A 262 -10.18 19.14 -13.25
N ALA A 263 -11.23 19.96 -13.22
CA ALA A 263 -11.29 21.23 -13.92
C ALA A 263 -11.80 22.35 -13.01
N ALA A 264 -11.01 23.42 -12.87
CA ALA A 264 -11.47 24.64 -12.19
C ALA A 264 -12.57 25.38 -12.98
N ASP A 265 -12.61 25.15 -14.30
CA ASP A 265 -13.60 25.68 -15.22
C ASP A 265 -13.80 24.66 -16.35
N PRO A 266 -14.97 23.99 -16.43
CA PRO A 266 -15.23 22.96 -17.42
C PRO A 266 -15.34 23.51 -18.86
N SER A 267 -15.64 24.80 -19.04
CA SER A 267 -15.79 25.42 -20.38
C SER A 267 -14.49 25.46 -21.18
N ARG A 268 -13.34 25.32 -20.50
CA ARG A 268 -12.01 25.32 -21.11
C ARG A 268 -11.60 23.96 -21.67
N LEU A 269 -12.44 22.94 -21.55
CA LEU A 269 -12.17 21.61 -22.08
C LEU A 269 -12.78 21.45 -23.48
N PRO A 270 -12.05 20.90 -24.45
CA PRO A 270 -12.64 20.55 -25.73
C PRO A 270 -13.73 19.49 -25.54
N ALA A 271 -14.94 19.74 -26.04
CA ALA A 271 -16.04 18.78 -25.96
C ALA A 271 -15.74 17.47 -26.71
N THR A 272 -14.80 17.50 -27.64
CA THR A 272 -14.32 16.36 -28.44
C THR A 272 -13.10 15.66 -27.86
N ALA A 273 -12.65 16.03 -26.65
CA ALA A 273 -11.48 15.39 -26.04
C ALA A 273 -11.70 13.89 -25.89
N ARG A 274 -10.65 13.10 -26.11
CA ARG A 274 -10.72 11.63 -26.15
C ARG A 274 -11.13 10.99 -24.83
N VAL A 275 -10.94 11.69 -23.71
CA VAL A 275 -11.49 11.28 -22.41
C VAL A 275 -13.03 11.25 -22.39
N PHE A 276 -13.72 11.88 -23.35
CA PHE A 276 -15.18 12.00 -23.41
C PHE A 276 -15.83 11.13 -24.48
N ASP A 277 -15.10 10.20 -25.08
CA ASP A 277 -15.58 9.33 -26.16
C ASP A 277 -16.64 8.28 -25.77
N GLY A 278 -17.05 8.24 -24.50
CA GLY A 278 -18.03 7.27 -23.99
C GLY A 278 -17.52 5.84 -23.83
N SER A 279 -16.25 5.54 -24.13
CA SER A 279 -15.71 4.17 -24.03
C SER A 279 -15.55 3.67 -22.59
N ALA A 280 -15.52 4.61 -21.63
CA ALA A 280 -15.46 4.36 -20.20
C ALA A 280 -16.16 5.50 -19.45
N ARG A 281 -16.69 5.19 -18.27
CA ARG A 281 -17.30 6.19 -17.39
C ARG A 281 -16.31 7.32 -17.10
N THR A 282 -16.75 8.55 -17.30
CA THR A 282 -15.90 9.74 -17.14
C THR A 282 -16.56 10.74 -16.21
N LEU A 283 -15.87 11.06 -15.12
CA LEU A 283 -16.29 12.05 -14.13
C LEU A 283 -15.53 13.35 -14.39
N LEU A 284 -16.27 14.44 -14.58
CA LEU A 284 -15.74 15.79 -14.67
C LEU A 284 -15.91 16.47 -13.31
N ALA A 285 -14.86 16.40 -12.50
CA ALA A 285 -14.81 16.98 -11.17
C ALA A 285 -14.62 18.50 -11.27
N VAL A 286 -15.63 19.26 -10.82
CA VAL A 286 -15.69 20.71 -10.94
C VAL A 286 -16.09 21.34 -9.61
N PRO A 287 -15.73 22.61 -9.36
CA PRO A 287 -16.24 23.34 -8.20
C PRO A 287 -17.77 23.43 -8.21
N GLU A 288 -18.38 23.44 -7.03
CA GLU A 288 -19.85 23.45 -6.83
C GLU A 288 -20.60 24.52 -7.66
N ARG A 289 -19.99 25.69 -7.89
CA ARG A 289 -20.59 26.75 -8.73
C ARG A 289 -20.90 26.30 -10.17
N PHE A 290 -20.29 25.21 -10.65
CA PHE A 290 -20.55 24.61 -11.96
C PHE A 290 -21.49 23.40 -11.89
N ALA A 291 -22.20 23.17 -10.78
CA ALA A 291 -23.10 22.03 -10.62
C ALA A 291 -24.20 21.94 -11.70
N ARG A 292 -24.56 23.08 -12.30
CA ARG A 292 -25.57 23.19 -13.37
C ARG A 292 -24.95 23.45 -14.75
N ALA A 293 -23.63 23.36 -14.90
CA ALA A 293 -22.98 23.50 -16.19
C ALA A 293 -23.41 22.39 -17.15
N ALA A 294 -23.28 22.62 -18.45
CA ALA A 294 -23.41 21.54 -19.41
C ALA A 294 -22.13 20.69 -19.40
N ALA A 295 -22.29 19.37 -19.21
CA ALA A 295 -21.19 18.42 -19.34
C ALA A 295 -20.89 18.18 -20.83
N PRO A 296 -19.63 17.94 -21.22
CA PRO A 296 -19.32 17.33 -22.51
C PRO A 296 -20.09 16.00 -22.70
N PRO A 297 -20.48 15.65 -23.94
CA PRO A 297 -21.07 14.34 -24.21
C PRO A 297 -20.17 13.22 -23.67
N GLY A 298 -20.74 12.22 -23.00
CA GLY A 298 -19.96 11.11 -22.42
C GLY A 298 -19.26 11.41 -21.10
N ALA A 299 -19.44 12.61 -20.52
CA ALA A 299 -18.99 12.96 -19.18
C ALA A 299 -20.17 13.13 -18.21
N GLU A 300 -19.99 12.67 -16.98
CA GLU A 300 -20.85 12.96 -15.84
C GLU A 300 -20.21 14.09 -15.03
N LEU A 301 -20.94 15.17 -14.76
CA LEU A 301 -20.46 16.19 -13.84
C LEU A 301 -20.43 15.66 -12.42
N LEU A 302 -19.32 15.93 -11.74
CA LEU A 302 -19.13 15.67 -10.32
C LEU A 302 -18.84 17.01 -9.63
N PRO A 303 -19.87 17.72 -9.15
CA PRO A 303 -19.70 18.94 -8.38
C PRO A 303 -19.03 18.60 -7.05
N ILE A 304 -17.98 19.34 -6.70
CA ILE A 304 -17.26 19.21 -5.45
C ILE A 304 -17.51 20.47 -4.62
N GLY A 305 -18.24 20.27 -3.52
CA GLY A 305 -18.47 21.27 -2.49
C GLY A 305 -17.20 21.63 -1.71
N PRO A 306 -17.27 22.69 -0.87
CA PRO A 306 -16.25 22.90 0.14
C PRO A 306 -16.15 21.66 1.06
N PRO A 307 -14.99 21.43 1.71
CA PRO A 307 -14.83 20.28 2.60
C PRO A 307 -15.87 20.32 3.73
N ASP A 308 -16.36 19.14 4.14
CA ASP A 308 -17.36 18.98 5.22
C ASP A 308 -16.82 19.41 6.60
N SER A 309 -15.51 19.64 6.73
CA SER A 309 -14.87 20.24 7.90
C SER A 309 -13.67 21.10 7.46
N PRO A 310 -13.47 22.31 8.02
CA PRO A 310 -12.25 23.07 7.77
C PRO A 310 -11.04 22.25 8.24
N PRO A 311 -9.86 22.36 7.58
CA PRO A 311 -8.66 21.71 8.08
C PRO A 311 -8.39 22.20 9.51
N ASP A 312 -7.98 21.28 10.41
CA ASP A 312 -7.51 21.59 11.77
C ASP A 312 -6.18 22.37 11.79
N ASP A 313 -5.80 22.98 10.67
CA ASP A 313 -4.54 23.67 10.47
C ASP A 313 -4.77 25.20 10.39
N PRO A 314 -4.46 25.95 11.46
CA PRO A 314 -4.56 27.40 11.47
C PRO A 314 -3.54 28.11 10.56
N SER A 315 -2.62 27.39 9.90
CA SER A 315 -1.62 27.96 8.98
C SER A 315 -2.03 27.97 7.51
N ALA A 316 -3.14 27.32 7.13
CA ALA A 316 -3.63 27.33 5.74
C ALA A 316 -4.29 28.65 5.31
N ALA A 317 -4.29 29.66 6.19
CA ALA A 317 -4.90 30.97 5.98
C ALA A 317 -3.87 32.12 5.92
N SER A 318 -2.79 31.96 5.16
CA SER A 318 -2.07 33.08 4.53
C SER A 318 -0.82 32.58 3.81
N ASP A 319 -0.75 32.78 2.50
CA ASP A 319 0.32 33.61 1.93
C ASP A 319 0.01 34.00 0.49
N GLY A 320 -0.07 35.32 0.29
CA GLY A 320 -0.26 35.94 -1.00
C GLY A 320 1.00 35.86 -1.84
N GLY A 321 1.02 34.93 -2.79
CA GLY A 321 1.93 34.92 -3.94
C GLY A 321 1.14 35.27 -5.21
N SER A 322 1.44 36.43 -5.77
CA SER A 322 0.80 36.98 -6.97
C SER A 322 1.11 36.15 -8.22
N ASP A 323 0.13 35.36 -8.66
CA ASP A 323 -0.23 35.19 -10.07
C ASP A 323 -1.73 34.87 -10.16
N GLY A 324 -2.46 35.68 -10.91
CA GLY A 324 -3.91 35.84 -10.88
C GLY A 324 -4.76 34.56 -10.86
N GLY A 325 -5.51 34.40 -9.77
CA GLY A 325 -6.62 33.47 -9.64
C GLY A 325 -6.86 33.11 -8.18
N SER A 326 -7.80 33.79 -7.53
CA SER A 326 -8.23 33.51 -6.15
C SER A 326 -8.51 32.02 -5.90
N ASP A 327 -7.99 31.49 -4.80
CA ASP A 327 -8.07 30.07 -4.41
C ASP A 327 -9.50 29.54 -4.19
N GLY A 328 -10.51 30.41 -4.12
CA GLY A 328 -11.94 30.04 -4.10
C GLY A 328 -12.45 29.38 -5.38
N GLY A 329 -11.56 29.14 -6.35
CA GLY A 329 -11.85 28.58 -7.66
C GLY A 329 -11.64 27.08 -7.81
N GLN A 330 -10.90 26.41 -6.94
CA GLN A 330 -10.33 25.10 -7.24
C GLN A 330 -10.98 23.95 -6.45
N VAL A 331 -11.06 22.76 -7.07
CA VAL A 331 -11.55 21.53 -6.41
C VAL A 331 -10.61 21.11 -5.29
N ASP A 332 -11.09 21.01 -4.06
CA ASP A 332 -10.32 20.53 -2.91
C ASP A 332 -9.96 19.04 -3.08
N PRO A 333 -8.69 18.63 -2.91
CA PRO A 333 -8.30 17.24 -3.07
C PRO A 333 -8.96 16.27 -2.09
N ARG A 334 -9.20 16.66 -0.83
CA ARG A 334 -9.79 15.79 0.19
C ARG A 334 -11.28 15.59 -0.06
N ALA A 335 -12.00 16.67 -0.38
CA ALA A 335 -13.41 16.61 -0.77
C ALA A 335 -13.61 15.78 -2.05
N LEU A 336 -12.73 15.92 -3.04
CA LEU A 336 -12.74 15.09 -4.24
C LEU A 336 -12.59 13.61 -3.90
N LEU A 337 -11.59 13.25 -3.08
CA LEU A 337 -11.36 11.86 -2.69
C LEU A 337 -12.53 11.29 -1.89
N SER A 338 -13.15 12.07 -1.00
CA SER A 338 -14.37 11.69 -0.28
C SER A 338 -15.53 11.40 -1.26
N ALA A 339 -15.78 12.30 -2.22
CA ALA A 339 -16.81 12.11 -3.24
C ALA A 339 -16.57 10.85 -4.09
N LEU A 340 -15.31 10.60 -4.50
CA LEU A 340 -14.95 9.40 -5.24
C LEU A 340 -15.18 8.13 -4.39
N LEU A 341 -14.87 8.15 -3.10
CA LEU A 341 -15.18 7.04 -2.20
C LEU A 341 -16.68 6.77 -2.13
N GLY A 342 -17.50 7.81 -2.03
CA GLY A 342 -18.96 7.72 -2.05
C GLY A 342 -19.51 7.07 -3.32
N LEU A 343 -18.82 7.24 -4.46
CA LEU A 343 -19.13 6.58 -5.73
C LEU A 343 -18.60 5.14 -5.84
N GLY A 344 -18.03 4.58 -4.77
CA GLY A 344 -17.49 3.23 -4.78
C GLY A 344 -16.05 3.12 -5.28
N ILE A 345 -15.38 4.23 -5.61
CA ILE A 345 -13.98 4.22 -6.06
C ILE A 345 -13.08 4.04 -4.84
N ARG A 346 -12.19 3.05 -4.89
CA ARG A 346 -11.37 2.61 -3.74
C ARG A 346 -9.89 2.92 -3.91
N SER A 347 -9.48 3.23 -5.14
CA SER A 347 -8.11 3.61 -5.48
C SER A 347 -8.09 4.53 -6.70
N VAL A 348 -7.17 5.49 -6.71
CA VAL A 348 -6.99 6.51 -7.74
C VAL A 348 -5.54 6.50 -8.19
N LEU A 349 -5.32 6.31 -9.49
CA LEU A 349 -4.03 6.53 -10.13
C LEU A 349 -3.98 7.95 -10.66
N VAL A 350 -3.05 8.76 -10.18
CA VAL A 350 -2.88 10.14 -10.63
C VAL A 350 -1.81 10.16 -11.71
N GLU A 351 -2.21 10.49 -12.93
CA GLU A 351 -1.32 10.73 -14.07
C GLU A 351 -1.36 12.21 -14.50
N GLY A 352 -1.91 13.07 -13.64
CA GLY A 352 -2.06 14.49 -13.90
C GLY A 352 -0.72 15.21 -13.98
N GLY A 353 -0.70 16.31 -14.74
CA GLY A 353 0.49 17.15 -14.89
C GLY A 353 0.97 17.78 -13.58
N PRO A 354 2.10 18.52 -13.62
CA PRO A 354 2.85 18.96 -12.43
C PRO A 354 2.03 19.66 -11.36
N ARG A 355 1.03 20.47 -11.77
CA ARG A 355 0.12 21.18 -10.86
C ARG A 355 -0.84 20.26 -10.11
N THR A 356 -1.39 19.24 -10.78
CA THR A 356 -2.32 18.29 -10.13
C THR A 356 -1.59 17.46 -9.09
N ALA A 357 -0.38 16.98 -9.44
CA ALA A 357 0.48 16.27 -8.50
C ALA A 357 0.85 17.14 -7.29
N ALA A 358 1.32 18.38 -7.53
CA ALA A 358 1.68 19.32 -6.46
C ALA A 358 0.53 19.58 -5.49
N ARG A 359 -0.70 19.78 -6.00
CA ARG A 359 -1.87 20.02 -5.15
C ARG A 359 -2.26 18.82 -4.28
N LEU A 360 -2.18 17.61 -4.81
CA LEU A 360 -2.44 16.38 -4.04
C LEU A 360 -1.35 16.14 -2.98
N LEU A 361 -0.09 16.45 -3.31
CA LEU A 361 1.03 16.34 -2.38
C LEU A 361 0.92 17.36 -1.25
N ALA A 362 0.65 18.63 -1.56
CA ALA A 362 0.43 19.69 -0.56
C ALA A 362 -0.75 19.37 0.37
N ALA A 363 -1.78 18.68 -0.13
CA ALA A 363 -2.91 18.24 0.69
C ALA A 363 -2.64 16.96 1.51
N GLY A 364 -1.45 16.35 1.43
CA GLY A 364 -1.12 15.09 2.11
C GLY A 364 -1.95 13.91 1.59
N CYS A 365 -2.41 13.98 0.35
CA CYS A 365 -3.35 13.02 -0.22
C CYS A 365 -2.69 11.89 -1.01
N VAL A 366 -1.37 11.92 -1.27
CA VAL A 366 -0.65 10.88 -2.01
C VAL A 366 -0.12 9.83 -1.04
N ASP A 367 -0.46 8.55 -1.27
CA ASP A 367 -0.01 7.44 -0.43
C ASP A 367 1.24 6.75 -0.98
N GLU A 368 1.43 6.77 -2.30
CA GLU A 368 2.56 6.17 -2.99
C GLU A 368 2.88 6.98 -4.25
N ALA A 369 4.16 7.10 -4.58
CA ALA A 369 4.59 7.57 -5.89
C ALA A 369 5.32 6.44 -6.63
N VAL A 370 4.93 6.21 -7.88
CA VAL A 370 5.56 5.26 -8.81
C VAL A 370 6.11 6.02 -10.00
N GLY A 371 7.43 6.13 -10.07
CA GLY A 371 8.16 6.83 -11.11
C GLY A 371 8.80 5.88 -12.11
N HIS A 372 8.72 6.19 -13.40
CA HIS A 372 9.54 5.60 -14.45
C HIS A 372 10.57 6.61 -14.92
N LEU A 373 11.85 6.35 -14.65
CA LEU A 373 12.97 7.20 -15.02
C LEU A 373 13.65 6.64 -16.27
N ALA A 374 13.58 7.39 -17.36
CA ALA A 374 14.29 7.06 -18.59
C ALA A 374 15.77 7.46 -18.48
N PRO A 375 16.71 6.68 -19.04
CA PRO A 375 18.13 7.02 -19.11
C PRO A 375 18.39 8.11 -20.16
N ALA A 376 17.73 9.25 -20.01
CA ALA A 376 17.80 10.42 -20.88
C ALA A 376 18.00 11.69 -20.03
N LEU A 377 18.56 12.73 -20.64
CA LEU A 377 18.79 14.05 -20.03
C LEU A 377 18.30 15.11 -21.01
N LEU A 378 17.49 16.06 -20.55
CA LEU A 378 16.98 17.16 -21.38
C LEU A 378 17.59 18.53 -21.03
N GLY A 379 18.07 18.70 -19.79
CA GLY A 379 18.66 19.93 -19.26
C GLY A 379 17.65 21.06 -19.01
N ALA A 380 16.61 21.16 -19.85
CA ALA A 380 15.55 22.15 -19.78
C ALA A 380 14.19 21.53 -20.09
N GLY A 381 13.13 22.32 -19.89
CA GLY A 381 11.74 21.91 -20.08
C GLY A 381 10.98 21.78 -18.77
N PRO A 382 9.67 21.47 -18.85
CA PRO A 382 8.81 21.37 -17.69
C PRO A 382 9.35 20.36 -16.66
N ALA A 383 9.44 20.81 -15.41
CA ALA A 383 9.79 19.95 -14.29
C ALA A 383 8.66 18.95 -14.00
N LEU A 384 9.04 17.80 -13.43
CA LEU A 384 8.12 16.76 -13.00
C LEU A 384 7.03 17.26 -12.04
N LEU A 385 7.41 18.14 -11.11
CA LEU A 385 6.55 18.60 -10.04
C LEU A 385 6.41 20.12 -10.13
N GLY A 386 5.18 20.60 -9.91
CA GLY A 386 4.92 22.03 -9.79
C GLY A 386 5.43 22.58 -8.46
N ASP A 387 5.27 23.87 -8.26
CA ASP A 387 5.62 24.50 -6.99
C ASP A 387 4.82 23.91 -5.81
N LEU A 388 5.52 23.56 -4.74
CA LEU A 388 4.96 23.06 -3.48
C LEU A 388 4.95 24.14 -2.38
N GLY A 389 5.51 25.33 -2.63
CA GLY A 389 5.71 26.36 -1.61
C GLY A 389 6.82 26.02 -0.60
N ILE A 390 7.66 25.03 -0.89
CA ILE A 390 8.77 24.62 -0.02
C ILE A 390 9.97 25.54 -0.27
N ALA A 391 10.21 26.46 0.65
CA ALA A 391 11.29 27.44 0.53
C ALA A 391 12.66 26.93 1.04
N THR A 392 12.68 25.92 1.90
CA THR A 392 13.91 25.43 2.56
C THR A 392 14.01 23.91 2.53
N ILE A 393 15.23 23.38 2.68
CA ILE A 393 15.48 21.93 2.73
C ILE A 393 14.79 21.24 3.93
N GLY A 394 14.50 21.99 4.99
CA GLY A 394 13.75 21.51 6.16
C GLY A 394 12.28 21.24 5.84
N GLY A 395 11.70 21.97 4.88
CA GLY A 395 10.32 21.74 4.42
C GLY A 395 10.18 20.64 3.36
N ALA A 396 11.29 19.99 2.97
CA ALA A 396 11.25 18.96 1.93
C ALA A 396 10.41 17.76 2.36
N LEU A 397 9.42 17.37 1.53
CA LEU A 397 8.66 16.13 1.73
C LEU A 397 9.60 14.93 1.66
N ARG A 398 9.71 14.16 2.75
CA ARG A 398 10.59 12.98 2.85
C ARG A 398 9.84 11.69 2.53
N TRP A 399 10.49 10.82 1.78
CA TRP A 399 9.91 9.58 1.27
C TRP A 399 10.85 8.40 1.55
N GLU A 400 10.26 7.23 1.78
CA GLU A 400 10.96 5.96 1.96
C GLU A 400 10.94 5.17 0.64
N PHE A 401 12.11 4.68 0.21
CA PHE A 401 12.18 3.75 -0.92
C PHE A 401 11.53 2.41 -0.58
N ARG A 402 10.61 1.99 -1.43
CA ARG A 402 10.00 0.66 -1.37
C ARG A 402 10.65 -0.31 -2.33
N ALA A 403 10.94 0.16 -3.55
CA ALA A 403 11.57 -0.64 -4.59
C ALA A 403 12.23 0.27 -5.63
N ALA A 404 13.31 -0.25 -6.23
CA ALA A 404 13.95 0.32 -7.41
C ALA A 404 14.33 -0.84 -8.34
N GLU A 405 13.67 -0.96 -9.48
CA GLU A 405 13.75 -2.14 -10.34
C GLU A 405 13.85 -1.72 -11.82
N PRO A 406 14.72 -2.35 -12.62
CA PRO A 406 14.74 -2.14 -14.07
C PRO A 406 13.42 -2.57 -14.73
N VAL A 407 12.90 -1.77 -15.65
CA VAL A 407 11.75 -2.11 -16.50
C VAL A 407 12.12 -1.79 -17.95
N GLY A 408 12.60 -2.80 -18.66
CA GLY A 408 13.28 -2.58 -19.94
C GLY A 408 14.54 -1.72 -19.70
N PRO A 409 14.76 -0.65 -20.49
CA PRO A 409 15.89 0.27 -20.27
C PRO A 409 15.61 1.35 -19.20
N ASP A 410 14.39 1.47 -18.69
CA ASP A 410 14.03 2.48 -17.68
C ASP A 410 14.22 1.93 -16.26
N LEU A 411 14.31 2.82 -15.27
CA LEU A 411 14.25 2.47 -13.85
C LEU A 411 12.85 2.78 -13.30
N ARG A 412 12.20 1.79 -12.70
CA ARG A 412 10.95 1.98 -11.94
C ARG A 412 11.28 2.15 -10.46
N VAL A 413 10.88 3.27 -9.89
CA VAL A 413 11.00 3.56 -8.46
C VAL A 413 9.61 3.61 -7.82
N SER A 414 9.46 2.97 -6.65
CA SER A 414 8.29 3.12 -5.79
C SER A 414 8.75 3.69 -4.45
N VAL A 415 8.09 4.75 -4.02
CA VAL A 415 8.34 5.44 -2.76
C VAL A 415 7.03 5.71 -2.05
N VAL A 416 7.05 5.74 -0.73
CA VAL A 416 5.89 6.17 0.09
C VAL A 416 6.30 7.30 1.03
N PRO A 417 5.37 8.17 1.46
CA PRO A 417 5.69 9.20 2.44
C PRO A 417 6.22 8.57 3.73
N VAL A 418 7.25 9.18 4.32
CA VAL A 418 7.64 8.85 5.69
C VAL A 418 6.54 9.41 6.59
N PRO A 419 5.89 8.59 7.46
CA PRO A 419 5.00 9.15 8.49
C PRO A 419 5.80 10.16 9.29
N ASP A 420 5.25 11.34 9.59
CA ASP A 420 5.97 12.42 10.31
C ASP A 420 6.76 11.84 11.49
N LEU A 421 8.06 11.65 11.28
CA LEU A 421 9.01 11.41 12.34
C LEU A 421 9.44 12.80 12.81
N PRO A 422 9.50 13.05 14.13
CA PRO A 422 10.09 14.28 14.61
C PRO A 422 11.48 14.41 13.97
N VAL A 423 11.69 15.50 13.25
CA VAL A 423 13.00 15.84 12.69
C VAL A 423 13.96 15.85 13.87
N PRO A 424 15.04 15.03 13.89
CA PRO A 424 16.02 15.14 14.94
C PRO A 424 16.55 16.58 14.89
N ASP A 425 16.48 17.29 16.02
CA ASP A 425 17.13 18.59 16.18
C ASP A 425 18.57 18.44 15.70
N LEU A 426 18.87 19.03 14.54
CA LEU A 426 20.25 19.21 14.15
C LEU A 426 20.83 20.14 15.21
N PRO A 427 21.90 19.76 15.92
CA PRO A 427 22.54 20.67 16.86
C PRO A 427 22.89 21.93 16.08
N GLY A 428 22.33 23.05 16.53
CA GLY A 428 22.49 24.33 15.86
C GLY A 428 23.95 24.57 15.50
N GLU A 429 24.20 24.96 14.26
CA GLU A 429 25.50 25.43 13.82
C GLU A 429 25.91 26.58 14.74
N GLY A 430 26.73 26.26 15.75
CA GLY A 430 27.55 27.24 16.41
C GLY A 430 28.38 27.91 15.32
N ALA A 431 28.29 29.23 15.23
CA ALA A 431 29.11 30.03 14.35
C ALA A 431 30.56 29.52 14.37
N PRO A 432 31.21 29.35 13.20
CA PRO A 432 32.56 28.83 13.17
C PRO A 432 33.48 29.82 13.87
N GLY A 433 34.00 29.42 15.03
CA GLY A 433 35.15 30.06 15.65
C GLY A 433 36.34 29.92 14.71
N GLU A 434 37.00 31.04 14.43
CA GLU A 434 38.29 31.07 13.75
C GLU A 434 39.27 30.11 14.45
N GLY A 435 39.78 29.11 13.72
CA GLY A 435 40.97 28.39 14.17
C GLY A 435 41.15 26.99 13.61
N ALA A 436 42.31 26.79 13.00
CA ALA A 436 43.00 25.53 12.72
C ALA A 436 42.58 24.74 11.47
N LEU A 437 43.21 25.13 10.35
CA LEU A 437 43.56 24.26 9.22
C LEU A 437 44.44 23.08 9.68
N VAL A 438 43.96 21.84 9.58
CA VAL A 438 44.72 20.59 9.37
C VAL A 438 43.70 19.58 8.82
N GLY A 439 43.83 18.84 7.74
CA GLY A 439 44.91 18.50 6.81
C GLY A 439 44.27 17.54 5.78
N ALA A 440 44.55 17.76 4.50
CA ALA A 440 43.98 16.97 3.42
C ALA A 440 44.62 15.58 3.32
N GLY A 441 43.79 14.54 3.26
CA GLY A 441 44.10 13.22 2.70
C GLY A 441 42.78 12.70 2.14
N GLY A 442 42.60 12.53 0.83
CA GLY A 442 43.42 11.74 -0.07
C GLY A 442 42.60 10.51 -0.46
N TRP A 443 41.64 10.67 -1.36
CA TRP A 443 40.94 9.54 -1.99
C TRP A 443 41.68 9.21 -3.28
N THR A 444 42.32 8.05 -3.31
CA THR A 444 42.87 7.46 -4.54
C THR A 444 42.09 6.20 -4.91
N ALA A 445 41.63 6.22 -6.17
CA ALA A 445 41.22 5.15 -7.08
C ALA A 445 40.01 4.28 -6.71
#